data_AF-A0A8S3QS12-F1
#
_entry.id   AF-A0A8S3QS12-F1
#
_cell.length_a   1.000
_cell.length_b   1.000
_cell.length_c   1.000
_cell.angle_alpha   90.00
_cell.angle_beta   90.00
_cell.angle_gamma   90.00
#
_symmetry.space_group_name_H-M   'P 1'
#
loop_
_entity.id
_entity.type
_entity.pdbx_description
1 polymer ?
#
loop_
_entity_poly.entity_id
_entity_poly.type
_entity_poly.pdbx_seq_one_letter_code
_entity_poly.pdbx_strand_id
1 'polypeptide(L)'
;MCITIDVDEDGREKLGLAGTALGGILAFFGFILMIFSGFIKINIDDKLVLMRGYDPDVLPSFLLTVGIIMFVTNLVMAKVCYDSGYPETRGRFQNLLILILLYLFVIIWFIFAASMLCFSHSSEIKDSLKDGITKMMNVYHNEPKAKLLIDRLQLDYHCCGSEKHEEWYAIGWMNMKYININNPETKKYVFL
;
A
#
# COMPACT_ATOMS: atom_id res chain seq x y z
N MET A 1 26.58 30.27 -20.99
CA MET A 1 26.42 29.66 -22.32
C MET A 1 25.18 28.79 -22.24
N CYS A 2 24.02 29.32 -22.67
CA CYS A 2 22.79 28.51 -22.68
C CYS A 2 22.85 27.61 -23.90
N ILE A 3 22.78 26.30 -23.68
CA ILE A 3 22.61 25.33 -24.76
C ILE A 3 21.18 25.54 -25.27
N THR A 4 21.03 26.20 -26.42
CA THR A 4 19.76 26.29 -27.12
C THR A 4 19.60 25.01 -27.94
N ILE A 5 18.88 24.04 -27.38
CA ILE A 5 18.40 22.90 -28.16
C ILE A 5 17.32 23.44 -29.09
N ASP A 6 17.62 23.53 -30.39
CA ASP A 6 16.63 23.89 -31.40
C ASP A 6 15.74 22.67 -31.66
N VAL A 7 14.56 22.69 -31.05
CA VAL A 7 13.53 21.67 -31.28
C VAL A 7 12.54 22.26 -32.27
N ASP A 8 12.34 21.57 -33.40
CA ASP A 8 11.36 21.95 -34.42
C ASP A 8 9.95 22.08 -33.82
N GLU A 9 9.15 23.03 -34.30
CA GLU A 9 7.84 23.34 -33.72
C GLU A 9 6.89 22.13 -33.74
N ASP A 10 6.93 21.30 -34.79
CA ASP A 10 6.17 20.03 -34.86
C ASP A 10 6.61 19.04 -33.76
N GLY A 11 7.92 19.01 -33.45
CA GLY A 11 8.46 18.22 -32.36
C GLY A 11 7.97 18.70 -30.99
N ARG A 12 7.85 20.03 -30.81
CA ARG A 12 7.37 20.63 -29.56
C ARG A 12 5.88 20.38 -29.35
N GLU A 13 5.08 20.49 -30.41
CA GLU A 13 3.65 20.18 -30.38
C GLU A 13 3.43 18.72 -29.99
N LYS A 14 4.11 17.78 -30.67
CA LYS A 14 4.03 16.35 -30.36
C LYS A 14 4.44 16.04 -28.92
N LEU A 15 5.51 16.67 -28.42
CA LEU A 15 5.95 16.49 -27.04
C LEU A 15 4.93 17.02 -26.03
N GLY A 16 4.36 18.20 -26.28
CA GLY A 16 3.29 18.79 -25.45
C GLY A 16 2.05 17.91 -25.41
N LEU A 17 1.60 17.42 -26.57
CA LEU A 17 0.46 16.49 -26.68
C LEU A 17 0.73 15.16 -25.97
N ALA A 18 1.91 14.57 -26.14
CA ALA A 18 2.30 13.35 -25.45
C ALA A 18 2.33 13.54 -23.92
N GLY A 19 2.92 14.64 -23.44
CA GLY A 19 2.93 14.99 -22.02
C GLY A 19 1.53 15.25 -21.46
N THR A 20 0.64 15.83 -22.25
CA THR A 20 -0.77 16.03 -21.90
C THR A 20 -1.50 14.71 -21.74
N ALA A 21 -1.35 13.80 -22.71
CA ALA A 21 -1.94 12.47 -22.66
C ALA A 21 -1.44 11.67 -21.45
N LEU A 22 -0.12 11.69 -21.21
CA LEU A 22 0.49 11.06 -20.04
C LEU A 22 -0.08 11.62 -18.73
N GLY A 23 -0.12 12.95 -18.59
CA GLY A 23 -0.70 13.61 -17.42
C GLY A 23 -2.17 13.24 -17.20
N GLY A 24 -2.97 13.17 -18.26
CA GLY A 24 -4.36 12.72 -18.19
C GLY A 24 -4.49 11.28 -17.70
N ILE A 25 -3.68 10.35 -18.22
CA ILE A 25 -3.66 8.94 -17.80
C ILE A 25 -3.24 8.82 -16.32
N LEU A 26 -2.19 9.53 -15.91
CA LEU A 26 -1.71 9.50 -14.52
C LEU A 26 -2.73 10.11 -13.55
N ALA A 27 -3.45 11.15 -13.96
CA ALA A 27 -4.56 11.69 -13.18
C ALA A 27 -5.67 10.65 -13.00
N PHE A 28 -6.03 9.92 -14.06
CA PHE A 28 -7.01 8.83 -13.96
C PHE A 28 -6.59 7.74 -12.96
N PHE A 29 -5.32 7.34 -12.94
CA PHE A 29 -4.81 6.44 -11.90
C PHE A 29 -4.89 7.04 -10.49
N GLY A 30 -4.62 8.34 -10.33
CA GLY A 30 -4.83 9.03 -9.06
C GLY A 30 -6.29 8.95 -8.57
N PHE A 31 -7.25 9.10 -9.49
CA PHE A 31 -8.67 8.95 -9.18
C PHE A 31 -9.06 7.52 -8.79
N ILE A 32 -8.54 6.50 -9.51
CA ILE A 32 -8.72 5.10 -9.13
C ILE A 32 -8.16 4.85 -7.72
N LEU A 33 -7.00 5.42 -7.39
CA LEU A 33 -6.39 5.26 -6.07
C LEU A 33 -7.27 5.84 -4.95
N MET A 34 -7.94 6.97 -5.20
CA MET A 34 -8.91 7.55 -4.27
C MET A 34 -10.12 6.62 -4.04
N ILE A 35 -10.67 6.03 -5.11
CA ILE A 35 -11.76 5.05 -4.99
C ILE A 35 -11.29 3.83 -4.19
N PHE A 36 -10.10 3.33 -4.51
CA PHE A 36 -9.53 2.16 -3.84
C PHE A 36 -9.27 2.42 -2.34
N SER A 37 -8.82 3.63 -1.99
CA SER A 37 -8.70 4.05 -0.60
C SER A 37 -10.05 3.99 0.14
N GLY A 38 -11.12 4.52 -0.46
CA GLY A 38 -12.47 4.43 0.10
C GLY A 38 -12.94 2.98 0.22
N PHE A 39 -12.63 2.13 -0.75
CA PHE A 39 -12.95 0.70 -0.71
C PHE A 39 -12.27 -0.02 0.45
N ILE A 40 -10.98 0.23 0.69
CA ILE A 40 -10.22 -0.33 1.83
C ILE A 40 -10.89 0.10 3.14
N LYS A 41 -11.17 1.41 3.27
CA LYS A 41 -11.77 1.98 4.48
C LYS A 41 -13.10 1.32 4.85
N ILE A 42 -13.90 0.97 3.85
CA ILE A 42 -15.23 0.37 4.06
C ILE A 42 -15.16 -1.15 4.29
N ASN A 43 -14.27 -1.87 3.60
CA ASN A 43 -14.34 -3.34 3.53
C ASN A 43 -13.25 -4.07 4.32
N ILE A 44 -12.14 -3.41 4.64
CA ILE A 44 -10.92 -4.08 5.15
C ILE A 44 -10.53 -3.59 6.55
N ASP A 45 -10.86 -2.35 6.93
CA ASP A 45 -10.50 -1.76 8.23
C ASP A 45 -10.96 -2.63 9.42
N ASP A 46 -12.21 -3.11 9.42
CA ASP A 46 -12.76 -3.96 10.49
C ASP A 46 -11.95 -5.26 10.70
N LYS A 47 -11.29 -5.75 9.65
CA LYS A 47 -10.44 -6.96 9.71
C LYS A 47 -9.04 -6.63 10.23
N LEU A 48 -8.53 -5.44 9.92
CA LEU A 48 -7.18 -4.97 10.31
C LEU A 48 -7.13 -4.47 11.75
N VAL A 49 -8.23 -3.95 12.30
CA VAL A 49 -8.38 -3.57 13.73
C VAL A 49 -8.06 -4.74 14.68
N LEU A 50 -8.10 -5.97 14.19
CA LEU A 50 -7.78 -7.17 14.95
C LEU A 50 -6.27 -7.35 15.17
N MET A 51 -5.41 -6.65 14.43
CA MET A 51 -3.96 -6.60 14.68
C MET A 51 -3.67 -5.56 15.75
N ARG A 52 -3.28 -6.01 16.96
CA ARG A 52 -2.93 -5.13 18.08
C ARG A 52 -1.86 -4.12 17.65
N GLY A 53 -2.18 -2.83 17.73
CA GLY A 53 -1.28 -1.72 17.45
C GLY A 53 -1.35 -1.14 16.03
N TYR A 54 -2.23 -1.66 15.18
CA TYR A 54 -2.51 -1.07 13.87
C TYR A 54 -3.62 -0.03 13.97
N ASP A 55 -3.34 1.20 13.52
CA ASP A 55 -4.36 2.24 13.37
C ASP A 55 -5.03 2.08 11.99
N PRO A 56 -6.32 1.69 11.94
CA PRO A 56 -7.02 1.40 10.70
C PRO A 56 -7.11 2.60 9.77
N ASP A 57 -7.07 3.83 10.29
CA ASP A 57 -7.24 5.03 9.48
C ASP A 57 -5.97 5.43 8.71
N VAL A 58 -4.79 4.97 9.14
CA VAL A 58 -3.50 5.45 8.59
C VAL A 58 -3.34 5.09 7.11
N LEU A 59 -3.55 3.82 6.75
CA LEU A 59 -3.40 3.35 5.37
C LEU A 59 -4.40 3.99 4.40
N PRO A 60 -5.73 3.93 4.63
CA PRO A 60 -6.68 4.56 3.71
C PRO A 60 -6.48 6.07 3.64
N SER A 61 -6.19 6.76 4.74
CA SER A 61 -5.95 8.21 4.74
C SER A 61 -4.68 8.59 3.96
N PHE A 62 -3.62 7.79 4.07
CA PHE A 62 -2.41 7.98 3.28
C PHE A 62 -2.68 7.79 1.78
N LEU A 63 -3.34 6.69 1.39
CA LEU A 63 -3.68 6.41 -0.01
C LEU A 63 -4.60 7.48 -0.60
N LEU A 64 -5.56 7.99 0.18
CA LEU A 64 -6.43 9.08 -0.24
C LEU A 64 -5.63 10.36 -0.51
N THR A 65 -4.74 10.72 0.42
CA THR A 65 -3.91 11.92 0.32
C THR A 65 -3.00 11.86 -0.90
N VAL A 66 -2.32 10.72 -1.11
CA VAL A 66 -1.47 10.51 -2.29
C VAL A 66 -2.29 10.54 -3.58
N GLY A 67 -3.47 9.90 -3.60
CA GLY A 67 -4.38 9.90 -4.75
C GLY A 67 -4.84 11.30 -5.15
N ILE A 68 -5.21 12.14 -4.17
CA ILE A 68 -5.59 13.55 -4.39
C ILE A 68 -4.42 14.34 -4.96
N ILE A 69 -3.23 14.23 -4.35
CA ILE A 69 -2.03 14.92 -4.82
C ILE A 69 -1.75 14.49 -6.27
N MET A 70 -1.71 13.19 -6.55
CA MET A 70 -1.49 12.66 -7.90
C MET A 70 -2.51 13.18 -8.90
N PHE A 71 -3.80 13.16 -8.57
CA PHE A 71 -4.86 13.64 -9.45
C PHE A 71 -4.66 15.13 -9.80
N VAL A 72 -4.52 15.98 -8.77
CA VAL A 72 -4.39 17.43 -8.96
C VAL A 72 -3.11 17.78 -9.70
N THR A 73 -1.95 17.25 -9.28
CA THR A 73 -0.67 17.60 -9.90
C THR A 73 -0.60 17.15 -11.35
N ASN A 74 -1.16 15.98 -11.70
CA ASN A 74 -1.13 15.47 -13.06
C ASN A 74 -2.13 16.17 -13.99
N LEU A 75 -3.26 16.68 -13.47
CA LEU A 75 -4.14 17.57 -14.25
C LEU A 75 -3.46 18.92 -14.54
N VAL A 76 -2.82 19.52 -13.54
CA VAL A 76 -2.04 20.75 -13.73
C VAL A 76 -0.92 20.52 -14.74
N MET A 77 -0.18 19.42 -14.61
CA MET A 77 0.84 19.01 -15.58
C MET A 77 0.26 18.89 -16.99
N ALA A 78 -0.84 18.15 -17.16
CA ALA A 78 -1.44 17.94 -18.48
C ALA A 78 -1.77 19.27 -19.15
N LYS A 79 -2.37 20.18 -18.39
CA LYS A 79 -2.71 21.52 -18.86
C LYS A 79 -1.47 22.35 -19.23
N VAL A 80 -0.43 22.32 -18.40
CA VAL A 80 0.82 23.06 -18.65
C VAL A 80 1.57 22.49 -19.87
N CYS A 81 1.58 21.18 -20.05
CA CYS A 81 2.18 20.52 -21.22
C CYS A 81 1.44 20.89 -22.51
N TYR A 82 0.10 20.92 -22.47
CA TYR A 82 -0.73 21.34 -23.60
C TYR A 82 -0.40 22.78 -24.01
N ASP A 83 -0.42 23.70 -23.05
CA ASP A 83 -0.12 25.12 -23.31
C ASP A 83 1.34 25.37 -23.72
N SER A 84 2.27 24.48 -23.35
CA SER A 84 3.70 24.61 -23.74
C SER A 84 3.98 24.11 -25.16
N GLY A 85 3.04 23.34 -25.73
CA GLY A 85 3.10 22.80 -27.08
C GLY A 85 2.78 23.85 -28.16
N TYR A 86 2.02 24.90 -27.83
CA TYR A 86 1.63 25.94 -28.78
C TYR A 86 2.41 27.25 -28.55
N PRO A 87 2.90 27.92 -29.61
CA PRO A 87 3.73 29.12 -29.48
C PRO A 87 2.99 30.30 -28.84
N GLU A 88 1.69 30.45 -29.11
CA GLU A 88 0.82 31.51 -28.57
C GLU A 88 0.69 31.48 -27.04
N THR A 89 0.72 30.29 -26.43
CA THR A 89 0.42 30.07 -25.01
C THR A 89 1.65 29.69 -24.17
N ARG A 90 2.75 29.29 -24.82
CA ARG A 90 3.99 28.81 -24.19
C ARG A 90 4.59 29.78 -23.17
N GLY A 91 4.63 31.08 -23.49
CA GLY A 91 5.27 32.08 -22.63
C GLY A 91 4.61 32.23 -21.26
N ARG A 92 3.32 31.87 -21.14
CA ARG A 92 2.54 32.05 -19.91
C ARG A 92 2.92 31.08 -18.79
N PHE A 93 3.30 29.84 -19.14
CA PHE A 93 3.53 28.77 -18.15
C PHE A 93 4.98 28.29 -18.11
N GLN A 94 5.91 28.97 -18.77
CA GLN A 94 7.31 28.56 -18.81
C GLN A 94 7.96 28.43 -17.41
N ASN A 95 7.71 29.36 -16.50
CA ASN A 95 8.20 29.27 -15.11
C ASN A 95 7.55 28.10 -14.36
N LEU A 96 6.25 27.87 -14.57
CA LEU A 96 5.52 26.79 -13.94
C LEU A 96 6.00 25.42 -14.44
N LEU A 97 6.31 25.30 -15.73
CA LEU A 97 6.90 24.10 -16.32
C LEU A 97 8.25 23.76 -15.67
N ILE A 98 9.12 24.76 -15.46
CA ILE A 98 10.41 24.56 -14.78
C ILE A 98 10.20 24.08 -13.34
N LEU A 99 9.28 24.71 -12.59
CA LEU A 99 8.97 24.30 -11.21
C LEU A 99 8.42 22.86 -11.15
N ILE A 100 7.56 22.50 -12.10
CA ILE A 100 7.00 21.15 -12.22
C ILE A 100 8.09 20.12 -12.53
N LEU A 101 9.04 20.43 -13.44
CA LEU A 101 10.16 19.54 -13.75
C LEU A 101 11.08 19.35 -12.54
N LEU A 102 11.35 20.41 -11.77
CA LEU A 102 12.10 20.33 -10.51
C LEU A 102 11.37 19.45 -9.49
N TYR A 103 10.06 19.63 -9.34
CA TYR A 103 9.23 18.78 -8.48
C TYR A 103 9.30 17.31 -8.88
N LEU A 104 9.15 16.99 -10.18
CA LEU A 104 9.28 15.62 -10.68
C LEU A 104 10.65 15.02 -10.39
N PHE A 105 11.71 15.80 -10.59
CA PHE A 105 13.07 15.36 -10.31
C PHE A 105 13.24 14.98 -8.84
N VAL A 106 12.77 15.81 -7.91
CA VAL A 106 12.81 15.53 -6.47
C VAL A 106 12.00 14.27 -6.13
N ILE A 107 10.79 14.12 -6.70
CA ILE A 107 9.93 12.96 -6.45
C ILE A 107 10.57 11.66 -6.96
N ILE A 108 11.23 11.68 -8.12
CA ILE A 108 11.94 10.49 -8.64
C ILE A 108 13.02 10.04 -7.65
N TRP A 109 13.82 10.97 -7.13
CA TRP A 109 14.84 10.65 -6.12
C TRP A 109 14.24 10.15 -4.81
N PHE A 110 13.13 10.74 -4.37
CA PHE A 110 12.43 10.29 -3.17
C PHE A 110 11.89 8.86 -3.34
N ILE A 111 11.27 8.56 -4.48
CA ILE A 111 10.77 7.21 -4.81
C ILE A 111 11.94 6.23 -4.87
N PHE A 112 13.03 6.59 -5.52
CA PHE A 112 14.22 5.74 -5.59
C PHE A 112 14.78 5.41 -4.20
N ALA A 113 14.90 6.40 -3.31
CA ALA A 113 15.33 6.19 -1.93
C ALA A 113 14.35 5.29 -1.16
N ALA A 114 13.04 5.52 -1.29
CA ALA A 114 12.01 4.70 -0.67
C ALA A 114 12.06 3.25 -1.17
N SER A 115 12.26 3.03 -2.46
CA SER A 115 12.41 1.69 -3.05
C SER A 115 13.64 0.96 -2.50
N MET A 116 14.78 1.65 -2.34
CA MET A 116 15.99 1.07 -1.75
C MET A 116 15.77 0.67 -0.29
N LEU A 117 15.10 1.51 0.49
CA LEU A 117 14.75 1.20 1.88
C LEU A 117 13.83 -0.03 1.96
N CYS A 118 12.75 -0.07 1.16
CA CYS A 118 11.86 -1.23 1.11
C CYS A 118 12.59 -2.52 0.72
N PHE A 119 13.52 -2.45 -0.24
CA PHE A 119 14.30 -3.62 -0.65
C PHE A 119 15.23 -4.09 0.47
N SER A 120 15.94 -3.16 1.11
CA SER A 120 16.87 -3.44 2.21
C SER A 120 16.16 -4.05 3.43
N HIS A 121 14.95 -3.58 3.76
CA HIS A 121 14.18 -4.08 4.92
C HIS A 121 13.21 -5.22 4.57
N SER A 122 13.29 -5.78 3.36
CA SER A 122 12.35 -6.82 2.92
C SER A 122 12.39 -8.09 3.78
N SER A 123 13.54 -8.44 4.36
CA SER A 123 13.67 -9.56 5.31
C SER A 123 13.03 -9.24 6.66
N GLU A 124 13.29 -8.05 7.22
CA GLU A 124 12.74 -7.63 8.51
C GLU A 124 11.21 -7.56 8.48
N ILE A 125 10.63 -7.16 7.34
CA ILE A 125 9.17 -7.16 7.14
C ILE A 125 8.62 -8.59 7.21
N LYS A 126 9.31 -9.58 6.62
CA LYS A 126 8.90 -10.98 6.67
C LYS A 126 8.98 -11.53 8.08
N ASP A 127 10.07 -11.26 8.77
CA ASP A 127 10.27 -11.71 10.16
C ASP A 127 9.24 -11.07 11.10
N SER A 128 8.96 -9.78 10.92
CA SER A 128 7.92 -9.07 11.68
C SER A 128 6.52 -9.63 11.43
N LEU A 129 6.22 -10.01 10.19
CA LEU A 129 4.94 -10.65 9.84
C LEU A 129 4.82 -12.03 10.49
N LYS A 130 5.89 -12.84 10.41
CA LYS A 130 5.95 -14.15 11.06
C LYS A 130 5.70 -14.02 12.55
N ASP A 131 6.44 -13.15 13.23
CA ASP A 131 6.28 -12.88 14.67
C ASP A 131 4.87 -12.41 15.03
N GLY A 132 4.26 -11.57 14.18
CA GLY A 132 2.88 -11.12 14.33
C GLY A 132 1.88 -12.28 14.29
N ILE A 133 2.01 -13.17 13.31
CA ILE A 133 1.16 -14.36 13.17
C ILE A 133 1.37 -15.31 14.35
N THR A 134 2.62 -15.60 14.74
CA THR A 134 2.93 -16.47 15.88
C THR A 134 2.34 -15.92 17.18
N LYS A 135 2.41 -14.61 17.41
CA LYS A 135 1.78 -13.96 18.59
C LYS A 135 0.26 -14.13 18.60
N MET A 136 -0.39 -14.01 17.44
CA MET A 136 -1.83 -14.22 17.32
C MET A 136 -2.22 -15.69 17.50
N MET A 137 -1.40 -16.63 17.02
CA MET A 137 -1.58 -18.06 17.25
C MET A 137 -1.47 -18.42 18.73
N ASN A 138 -0.54 -17.82 19.49
CA ASN A 138 -0.41 -18.08 20.93
C ASN A 138 -1.65 -17.72 21.75
N VAL A 139 -2.40 -16.69 21.35
CA VAL A 139 -3.65 -16.27 22.02
C VAL A 139 -4.91 -16.87 21.39
N TYR A 140 -4.77 -17.72 20.37
CA TYR A 140 -5.86 -18.29 19.58
C TYR A 140 -6.94 -18.97 20.42
N HIS A 141 -6.55 -19.75 21.44
CA HIS A 141 -7.50 -20.49 22.27
C HIS A 141 -8.34 -19.57 23.18
N ASN A 142 -7.82 -18.41 23.57
CA ASN A 142 -8.46 -17.52 24.54
C ASN A 142 -9.20 -16.34 23.92
N GLU A 143 -8.74 -15.85 22.77
CA GLU A 143 -9.24 -14.63 22.14
C GLU A 143 -10.07 -14.97 20.89
N PRO A 144 -11.41 -14.90 20.93
CA PRO A 144 -12.28 -15.24 19.78
C PRO A 144 -11.97 -14.41 18.52
N LYS A 145 -11.51 -13.17 18.73
CA LYS A 145 -11.07 -12.27 17.65
C LYS A 145 -9.81 -12.78 16.96
N ALA A 146 -8.83 -13.26 17.72
CA ALA A 146 -7.60 -13.83 17.17
C ALA A 146 -7.89 -15.12 16.41
N LYS A 147 -8.79 -15.95 16.95
CA LYS A 147 -9.29 -17.15 16.28
C LYS A 147 -9.91 -16.83 14.92
N LEU A 148 -10.86 -15.89 14.87
CA LEU A 148 -11.51 -15.49 13.60
C LEU A 148 -10.49 -14.98 12.57
N LEU A 149 -9.51 -14.18 12.99
CA LEU A 149 -8.50 -13.61 12.09
C LEU A 149 -7.58 -14.70 11.53
N ILE A 150 -7.05 -15.58 12.37
CA ILE A 150 -6.17 -16.68 11.96
C ILE A 150 -6.92 -17.67 11.06
N ASP A 151 -8.14 -18.07 11.43
CA ASP A 151 -8.96 -18.99 10.64
C ASP A 151 -9.22 -18.41 9.24
N ARG A 152 -9.61 -17.13 9.15
CA ARG A 152 -9.83 -16.44 7.87
C ARG A 152 -8.55 -16.37 7.04
N LEU A 153 -7.44 -15.94 7.65
CA LEU A 153 -6.15 -15.83 6.96
C LEU A 153 -5.71 -17.19 6.39
N GLN A 154 -5.82 -18.25 7.18
CA GLN A 154 -5.42 -19.59 6.75
C GLN A 154 -6.34 -20.17 5.67
N LEU A 155 -7.66 -19.91 5.74
CA LEU A 155 -8.62 -20.33 4.72
C LEU A 155 -8.47 -19.55 3.41
N ASP A 156 -8.36 -18.22 3.48
CA ASP A 156 -8.29 -17.34 2.30
C ASP A 156 -6.98 -17.56 1.52
N TYR A 157 -5.88 -17.88 2.21
CA TYR A 157 -4.55 -18.09 1.60
C TYR A 157 -4.12 -19.55 1.52
N HIS A 158 -4.97 -20.49 1.94
CA HIS A 158 -4.67 -21.93 1.96
C HIS A 158 -3.33 -22.28 2.66
N CYS A 159 -3.04 -21.61 3.77
CA CYS A 159 -1.81 -21.78 4.55
C CYS A 159 -2.09 -22.30 5.97
N CYS A 160 -1.06 -22.73 6.70
CA CYS A 160 -1.19 -23.20 8.08
C CYS A 160 0.08 -22.95 8.89
N GLY A 161 -0.08 -22.30 10.04
CA GLY A 161 1.02 -21.80 10.87
C GLY A 161 1.53 -20.43 10.43
N SER A 162 2.58 -19.94 11.08
CA SER A 162 3.29 -18.72 10.65
C SER A 162 4.31 -19.02 9.54
N GLU A 163 4.96 -20.18 9.61
CA GLU A 163 5.82 -20.70 8.55
C GLU A 163 5.46 -22.16 8.21
N LYS A 164 5.15 -22.98 9.23
CA LYS A 164 4.81 -24.39 9.04
C LYS A 164 3.69 -24.85 9.95
N HIS A 165 2.99 -25.91 9.54
CA HIS A 165 1.84 -26.43 10.29
C HIS A 165 2.23 -27.06 11.64
N GLU A 166 3.48 -27.53 11.81
CA GLU A 166 3.93 -28.17 13.05
C GLU A 166 3.96 -27.21 14.24
N GLU A 167 3.94 -25.89 14.00
CA GLU A 167 3.84 -24.87 15.05
C GLU A 167 2.57 -25.06 15.90
N TRP A 168 1.48 -25.56 15.30
CA TRP A 168 0.24 -25.86 16.03
C TRP A 168 0.37 -27.03 17.00
N TYR A 169 1.41 -27.87 16.88
CA TYR A 169 1.66 -28.94 17.83
C TYR A 169 2.20 -28.42 19.17
N ALA A 170 2.85 -27.25 19.14
CA ALA A 170 3.36 -26.58 20.33
C ALA A 170 2.37 -25.57 20.94
N ILE A 171 1.31 -25.20 20.20
CA ILE A 171 0.36 -24.17 20.60
C ILE A 171 -0.97 -24.81 20.98
N GLY A 172 -1.38 -24.63 22.24
CA GLY A 172 -2.71 -25.01 22.70
C GLY A 172 -3.79 -24.21 21.96
N TRP A 173 -4.49 -24.86 21.03
CA TRP A 173 -5.52 -24.24 20.18
C TRP A 173 -6.96 -24.49 20.68
N MET A 174 -7.16 -25.46 21.59
CA MET A 174 -8.45 -25.70 22.25
C MET A 174 -8.57 -24.90 23.54
N ASN A 175 -9.72 -24.23 23.73
CA ASN A 175 -10.02 -23.58 25.01
C ASN A 175 -10.44 -24.63 26.05
N MET A 176 -9.85 -24.56 27.25
CA MET A 176 -10.14 -25.48 28.36
C MET A 176 -11.64 -25.54 28.72
N LYS A 177 -12.41 -24.48 28.46
CA LYS A 177 -13.86 -24.47 28.69
C LYS A 177 -14.64 -25.51 27.87
N TYR A 178 -14.05 -26.01 26.78
CA TYR A 178 -14.64 -27.04 25.92
C TYR A 178 -14.17 -28.45 26.28
N ILE A 179 -13.20 -28.59 27.19
CA ILE A 179 -12.63 -29.87 27.57
C ILE A 179 -13.27 -30.33 28.87
N ASN A 180 -13.91 -31.50 28.84
CA ASN A 180 -14.41 -32.13 30.07
C ASN A 180 -13.24 -32.75 30.84
N ILE A 181 -12.63 -32.01 31.75
CA ILE A 181 -11.50 -32.43 32.59
C ILE A 181 -11.82 -33.62 33.53
N ASN A 182 -13.10 -33.91 33.73
CA ASN A 182 -13.54 -35.02 34.59
C ASN A 182 -13.62 -36.35 33.85
N ASN A 183 -13.51 -36.36 32.51
CA ASN A 183 -13.42 -37.58 31.73
C ASN A 183 -11.96 -38.11 31.74
N PRO A 184 -11.71 -39.38 32.14
CA PRO A 184 -10.38 -39.97 32.13
C PRO A 184 -9.68 -39.93 30.77
N GLU A 185 -10.45 -39.99 29.67
CA GLU A 185 -9.90 -40.02 28.30
C GLU A 185 -9.39 -38.66 27.81
N THR A 186 -9.93 -37.56 28.32
CA THR A 186 -9.52 -36.20 27.94
C THR A 186 -8.45 -35.66 28.87
N LYS A 187 -8.45 -36.09 30.14
CA LYS A 187 -7.49 -35.65 31.17
C LYS A 187 -6.02 -35.87 30.78
N LYS A 188 -5.73 -36.91 29.99
CA LYS A 188 -4.37 -37.20 29.49
C LYS A 188 -3.82 -36.18 28.48
N TYR A 189 -4.67 -35.33 27.88
CA TYR A 189 -4.28 -34.38 26.84
C TYR A 189 -4.32 -32.91 27.30
N VAL A 190 -4.68 -32.64 28.56
CA VAL A 190 -4.88 -31.29 29.12
C VAL A 190 -3.60 -30.69 29.74
N PHE A 191 -2.60 -31.52 30.05
CA PHE A 191 -1.39 -31.15 30.81
C PHE A 191 -0.08 -31.31 30.01
N LEU A 192 -0.14 -31.16 28.69
CA LEU A 192 1.05 -31.02 27.84
C LEU A 192 1.29 -29.54 27.52
#